data_AF-A0A016WPW8-F1
#
_entry.id   AF-A0A016WPW8-F1
#
_cell.length_a   1.000
_cell.length_b   1.000
_cell.length_c   1.000
_cell.angle_alpha   90.00
_cell.angle_beta   90.00
_cell.angle_gamma   90.00
#
_symmetry.space_group_name_H-M   'P 1'
#
loop_
_entity.id
_entity.type
_entity.pdbx_description
1 polymer ?
#
loop_
_entity_poly.entity_id
_entity_poly.type
_entity_poly.pdbx_seq_one_letter_code
_entity_poly.pdbx_strand_id
1 'polypeptide(L)'
;MNKLYLKAAERIGIVEETKLEPTFEEGIRKVEAYRLGVDSALDGLEAMMQPNRHVVETGAIVAPPGQNPHEVMSSACTKLKHFVNTSSQGRLDTVITAMNKLAETERSAQTKGRAAVRRIRRFVTVDNQQMKEDMEKMKEGLEIMDVARHEVRDLRRSCFTGLSVVL
;
A
#
# COMPACT_ATOMS: atom_id res chain seq x y z
N MET A 1 16.52 -24.62 -0.77
CA MET A 1 15.91 -24.93 -2.08
C MET A 1 16.82 -25.85 -2.87
N ASN A 2 16.49 -27.15 -2.92
CA ASN A 2 17.31 -28.18 -3.56
C ASN A 2 17.09 -28.18 -5.08
N LYS A 3 18.07 -27.64 -5.82
CA LYS A 3 18.13 -27.61 -7.29
C LYS A 3 18.08 -28.99 -7.96
N LEU A 4 18.20 -30.09 -7.21
CA LEU A 4 18.10 -31.44 -7.73
C LEU A 4 16.67 -31.88 -8.09
N TYR A 5 15.64 -31.38 -7.37
CA TYR A 5 14.25 -31.83 -7.60
C TYR A 5 13.67 -31.25 -8.90
N LEU A 6 14.01 -30.01 -9.24
CA LEU A 6 13.60 -29.35 -10.48
C LEU A 6 14.15 -30.07 -11.74
N LYS A 7 15.41 -30.53 -11.69
CA LYS A 7 16.02 -31.26 -12.82
C LYS A 7 15.50 -32.68 -13.01
N ALA A 8 14.98 -33.32 -11.96
CA ALA A 8 14.31 -34.61 -12.08
C ALA A 8 12.89 -34.44 -12.67
N ALA A 9 12.20 -33.35 -12.32
CA ALA A 9 10.87 -33.01 -12.82
C ALA A 9 10.86 -32.63 -14.32
N GLU A 10 11.91 -31.97 -14.82
CA GLU A 10 12.03 -31.61 -16.26
C GLU A 10 12.12 -32.83 -17.20
N ARG A 11 12.51 -34.02 -16.70
CA ARG A 11 12.71 -35.23 -17.52
C ARG A 11 11.45 -36.07 -17.71
N ILE A 12 10.38 -35.81 -16.97
CA ILE A 12 9.12 -36.55 -17.03
C ILE A 12 8.07 -35.57 -17.52
N GLY A 13 7.75 -35.66 -18.81
CA GLY A 13 6.99 -34.67 -19.57
C GLY A 13 5.80 -34.05 -18.84
N ILE A 14 5.77 -32.71 -18.90
CA ILE A 14 4.65 -31.81 -18.58
C ILE A 14 4.02 -32.11 -17.22
N VAL A 15 4.62 -31.53 -16.17
CA VAL A 15 3.95 -31.33 -14.88
C VAL A 15 2.75 -30.41 -15.15
N GLU A 16 1.55 -31.00 -15.21
CA GLU A 16 0.30 -30.24 -15.20
C GLU A 16 0.13 -29.67 -13.79
N GLU A 17 0.66 -28.47 -13.56
CA GLU A 17 0.42 -27.72 -12.32
C GLU A 17 -1.08 -27.47 -12.15
N THR A 18 -1.59 -27.70 -10.94
CA THR A 18 -2.98 -27.35 -10.62
C THR A 18 -3.09 -25.83 -10.56
N LYS A 19 -3.67 -25.24 -11.60
CA LYS A 19 -3.94 -23.81 -11.68
C LYS A 19 -5.24 -23.46 -10.99
N LEU A 20 -5.30 -22.25 -10.46
CA LEU A 20 -6.55 -21.66 -9.98
C LEU A 20 -7.51 -21.47 -11.16
N GLU A 21 -8.80 -21.46 -10.86
CA GLU A 21 -9.80 -21.11 -11.86
C GLU A 21 -9.51 -19.69 -12.39
N PRO A 22 -9.52 -19.47 -13.72
CA PRO A 22 -9.19 -18.16 -14.29
C PRO A 22 -10.05 -17.01 -13.75
N THR A 23 -11.32 -17.27 -13.44
CA THR A 23 -12.27 -16.32 -12.85
C THR A 23 -11.83 -15.89 -11.44
N PHE A 24 -11.26 -16.82 -10.67
CA PHE A 24 -10.75 -16.59 -9.34
C PHE A 24 -9.45 -15.78 -9.36
N GLU A 25 -8.54 -16.10 -10.30
CA GLU A 25 -7.32 -15.30 -10.52
C GLU A 25 -7.65 -13.86 -10.93
N GLU A 26 -8.65 -13.67 -11.79
CA GLU A 26 -9.09 -12.34 -12.21
C GLU A 26 -9.69 -11.56 -11.02
N GLY A 27 -10.46 -12.24 -10.16
CA GLY A 27 -10.97 -11.67 -8.92
C GLY A 27 -9.86 -11.15 -8.00
N ILE A 28 -8.83 -11.97 -7.78
CA ILE A 28 -7.65 -11.59 -6.99
C ILE A 28 -6.97 -10.34 -7.59
N ARG A 29 -6.73 -10.34 -8.90
CA ARG A 29 -6.08 -9.19 -9.57
C ARG A 29 -6.88 -7.91 -9.42
N LYS A 30 -8.21 -7.98 -9.51
CA LYS A 30 -9.08 -6.80 -9.32
C LYS A 30 -8.97 -6.24 -7.91
N VAL A 31 -8.96 -7.09 -6.88
CA VAL A 31 -8.84 -6.64 -5.50
C VAL A 31 -7.46 -6.05 -5.23
N GLU A 32 -6.39 -6.67 -5.74
CA GLU A 32 -5.03 -6.14 -5.59
C GLU A 32 -4.86 -4.79 -6.31
N ALA A 33 -5.42 -4.66 -7.52
CA ALA A 33 -5.42 -3.40 -8.27
C ALA A 33 -6.20 -2.30 -7.52
N TYR A 34 -7.35 -2.65 -6.94
CA TYR A 34 -8.12 -1.72 -6.11
C TYR A 34 -7.30 -1.26 -4.89
N ARG A 35 -6.63 -2.18 -4.19
CA ARG A 35 -5.76 -1.85 -3.06
C ARG A 35 -4.67 -0.85 -3.45
N LEU A 36 -3.96 -1.13 -4.55
CA LEU A 36 -2.90 -0.26 -5.05
C LEU A 36 -3.43 1.12 -5.44
N GLY A 37 -4.62 1.18 -6.05
CA GLY A 37 -5.29 2.43 -6.38
C GLY A 37 -5.66 3.26 -5.14
N VAL A 38 -6.19 2.61 -4.11
CA VAL A 38 -6.53 3.26 -2.82
C VAL A 38 -5.28 3.77 -2.11
N ASP A 39 -4.21 2.97 -2.09
CA ASP A 39 -2.93 3.35 -1.45
C ASP A 39 -2.30 4.56 -2.15
N SER A 40 -2.25 4.55 -3.49
CA SER A 40 -1.75 5.69 -4.27
C SER A 40 -2.60 6.95 -4.08
N ALA A 41 -3.92 6.82 -4.00
CA ALA A 41 -4.81 7.95 -3.73
C ALA A 41 -4.58 8.52 -2.31
N LEU A 42 -4.26 7.67 -1.34
CA LEU A 42 -3.94 8.10 0.02
C LEU A 42 -2.65 8.92 0.08
N ASP A 43 -1.60 8.48 -0.61
CA ASP A 43 -0.34 9.23 -0.66
C ASP A 43 -0.57 10.64 -1.26
N GLY A 44 -1.40 10.73 -2.30
CA GLY A 44 -1.80 12.02 -2.87
C GLY A 44 -2.56 12.91 -1.88
N LEU A 45 -3.52 12.34 -1.14
CA LEU A 45 -4.27 13.06 -0.11
C LEU A 45 -3.37 13.53 1.04
N GLU A 46 -2.41 12.71 1.47
CA GLU A 46 -1.44 13.09 2.49
C GLU A 46 -0.54 14.24 2.03
N ALA A 47 -0.03 14.18 0.81
CA ALA A 47 0.81 15.23 0.24
C ALA A 47 0.07 16.57 0.07
N MET A 48 -1.23 16.53 -0.28
CA MET A 48 -2.05 17.74 -0.38
C MET A 48 -2.32 18.40 0.97
N MET A 49 -2.52 17.61 2.03
CA MET A 49 -2.81 18.13 3.37
C MET A 49 -1.56 18.57 4.13
N GLN A 50 -0.44 17.90 3.87
CA GLN A 50 0.84 18.19 4.50
C GLN A 50 1.92 18.28 3.42
N PRO A 51 2.10 19.47 2.83
CA PRO A 51 3.11 19.68 1.78
C PRO A 51 4.54 19.44 2.29
N ASN A 52 4.76 19.53 3.60
CA ASN A 52 6.07 19.27 4.19
C ASN A 52 6.32 17.76 4.30
N ARG A 53 7.11 17.25 3.35
CA ARG A 53 7.50 15.84 3.27
C ARG A 53 8.13 15.31 4.57
N HIS A 54 8.94 16.11 5.27
CA HIS A 54 9.57 15.67 6.53
C HIS A 54 8.54 15.40 7.64
N VAL A 55 7.38 16.06 7.61
CA VAL A 55 6.29 15.80 8.56
C VAL A 55 5.54 14.53 8.15
N VAL A 56 5.26 14.36 6.85
CA VAL A 56 4.59 13.16 6.32
C VAL A 56 5.40 11.90 6.60
N GLU A 57 6.73 11.94 6.47
CA GLU A 57 7.63 10.81 6.74
C GLU A 57 7.55 10.31 8.19
N THR A 58 7.15 11.15 9.15
CA THR A 58 6.91 10.74 10.54
C THR A 58 5.54 10.06 10.76
N GLY A 59 4.71 9.95 9.71
CA GLY A 59 3.32 9.52 9.80
C GLY A 59 2.39 10.58 10.38
N ALA A 60 2.87 11.83 10.51
CA ALA A 60 2.10 12.96 10.95
C ALA A 60 1.47 13.69 9.75
N ILE A 61 0.20 14.05 9.90
CA ILE A 61 -0.55 14.84 8.91
C ILE A 61 -0.66 16.31 9.36
N VAL A 62 -0.66 16.53 10.67
CA VAL A 62 -0.81 17.86 11.26
C VAL A 62 0.57 18.51 11.35
N ALA A 63 0.69 19.74 10.85
CA ALA A 63 1.94 20.50 10.95
C ALA A 63 2.27 20.77 12.44
N PRO A 64 3.55 20.65 12.86
CA PRO A 64 3.95 21.04 14.19
C PRO A 64 3.64 22.52 14.47
N PRO A 65 3.40 22.91 15.73
CA PRO A 65 3.12 24.30 16.07
C PRO A 65 4.21 25.25 15.56
N GLY A 66 3.83 26.31 14.84
CA GLY A 66 4.76 27.31 14.31
C GLY A 66 5.53 26.89 13.05
N GLN A 67 5.31 25.67 12.52
CA GLN A 67 5.93 25.19 11.29
C GLN A 67 4.99 25.22 10.08
N ASN A 68 3.74 25.65 10.27
CA ASN A 68 2.83 25.84 9.16
C ASN A 68 3.34 26.98 8.24
N PRO A 69 3.39 26.80 6.91
CA PRO A 69 3.91 27.81 5.99
C PRO A 69 3.23 29.19 6.12
N HIS A 70 1.91 29.21 6.36
CA HIS A 70 1.16 30.44 6.54
C HIS A 70 1.45 31.12 7.88
N GLU A 71 1.69 30.34 8.95
CA GLU A 71 2.14 30.89 10.24
C GLU A 71 3.53 31.51 10.14
N VAL A 72 4.45 30.82 9.46
CA VAL A 72 5.82 31.30 9.22
C VAL A 72 5.79 32.59 8.39
N MET A 73 4.96 32.64 7.33
CA MET A 73 4.79 33.84 6.52
C MET A 73 4.21 35.01 7.32
N SER A 74 3.16 34.77 8.11
CA SER A 74 2.56 35.77 9.01
C SER A 74 3.59 36.36 10.00
N SER A 75 4.39 35.48 10.62
CA SER A 75 5.47 35.88 11.52
C SER A 75 6.54 36.71 10.80
N ALA A 76 6.93 36.30 9.59
CA ALA A 76 7.90 37.02 8.76
C ALA A 76 7.40 38.41 8.36
N CYS A 77 6.14 38.52 7.91
CA CYS A 77 5.50 39.80 7.58
C CYS A 77 5.40 40.71 8.81
N THR A 78 5.13 40.16 9.99
CA THR A 78 5.10 40.91 11.26
C THR A 78 6.46 41.50 11.58
N LYS A 79 7.54 40.73 11.43
CA LYS A 79 8.91 41.22 11.60
C LYS A 79 9.28 42.28 10.57
N LEU A 80 8.92 42.05 9.31
CA LEU A 80 9.17 42.98 8.20
C LEU A 80 8.47 44.34 8.41
N LYS A 81 7.31 44.34 9.07
CA LYS A 81 6.53 45.56 9.35
C LYS A 81 7.36 46.64 10.07
N HIS A 82 8.28 46.26 10.94
CA HIS A 82 9.15 47.19 11.66
C HIS A 82 10.16 47.92 10.76
N PHE A 83 10.46 47.39 9.58
CA PHE A 83 11.48 47.93 8.67
C PHE A 83 10.89 48.68 7.48
N VAL A 84 9.56 48.73 7.34
CA VAL A 84 8.89 49.42 6.22
C VAL A 84 8.18 50.70 6.65
N ASN A 85 8.07 51.60 5.68
CA ASN A 85 7.42 52.90 5.76
C ASN A 85 5.97 52.77 6.24
N THR A 86 5.49 53.74 7.01
CA THR A 86 4.12 53.76 7.58
C THR A 86 3.03 53.60 6.52
N SER A 87 3.23 54.13 5.30
CA SER A 87 2.29 53.98 4.18
C SER A 87 2.14 52.54 3.67
N SER A 88 3.15 51.68 3.89
CA SER A 88 3.17 50.28 3.44
C SER A 88 2.77 49.29 4.53
N GLN A 89 2.78 49.72 5.80
CA GLN A 89 2.42 48.88 6.95
C GLN A 89 0.97 48.38 6.88
N GLY A 90 0.01 49.20 6.41
CA GLY A 90 -1.38 48.78 6.25
C GLY A 90 -1.57 47.65 5.23
N ARG A 91 -0.72 47.59 4.19
CA ARG A 91 -0.73 46.48 3.23
C ARG A 91 -0.22 45.20 3.88
N LEU A 92 0.84 45.28 4.70
CA LEU A 92 1.34 44.14 5.46
C LEU A 92 0.32 43.63 6.47
N ASP A 93 -0.44 44.50 7.14
CA ASP A 93 -1.50 44.08 8.08
C ASP A 93 -2.59 43.26 7.40
N THR A 94 -2.92 43.61 6.15
CA THR A 94 -3.86 42.83 5.34
C THR A 94 -3.30 41.44 5.03
N VAL A 95 -2.02 41.36 4.65
CA VAL A 95 -1.33 40.09 4.36
C VAL A 95 -1.23 39.22 5.61
N ILE A 96 -0.81 39.78 6.75
CA ILE A 96 -0.69 39.08 8.04
C ILE A 96 -2.04 38.48 8.42
N THR A 97 -3.12 39.27 8.32
CA THR A 97 -4.48 38.81 8.64
C THR A 97 -4.93 37.69 7.71
N ALA A 98 -4.66 37.80 6.41
CA ALA A 98 -4.99 36.76 5.44
C ALA A 98 -4.21 35.46 5.72
N MET A 99 -2.92 35.55 6.02
CA MET A 99 -2.08 34.40 6.35
C MET A 99 -2.53 33.70 7.63
N ASN A 100 -2.91 34.46 8.67
CA ASN A 100 -3.46 33.86 9.90
C ASN A 100 -4.76 33.09 9.63
N LYS A 101 -5.68 33.64 8.82
CA LYS A 101 -6.92 32.94 8.45
C LYS A 101 -6.65 31.67 7.63
N LEU A 102 -5.69 31.71 6.72
CA LEU A 102 -5.27 30.53 5.95
C LEU A 102 -4.67 29.46 6.86
N ALA A 103 -3.81 29.83 7.80
CA ALA A 103 -3.23 28.92 8.79
C ALA A 103 -4.31 28.22 9.62
N GLU A 104 -5.31 28.97 10.13
CA GLU A 104 -6.42 28.40 10.90
C GLU A 104 -7.25 27.41 10.07
N THR A 105 -7.55 27.79 8.82
CA THR A 105 -8.33 26.94 7.90
C THR A 105 -7.57 25.66 7.56
N GLU A 106 -6.27 25.76 7.27
CA GLU A 106 -5.42 24.61 6.96
C GLU A 106 -5.28 23.68 8.16
N ARG A 107 -5.07 24.20 9.38
CA ARG A 107 -5.01 23.36 10.58
C ARG A 107 -6.32 22.61 10.82
N SER A 108 -7.45 23.26 10.60
CA SER A 108 -8.77 22.62 10.70
C SER A 108 -8.91 21.50 9.66
N ALA A 109 -8.47 21.74 8.42
CA ALA A 109 -8.46 20.75 7.35
C ALA A 109 -7.55 19.55 7.67
N GLN A 110 -6.31 19.80 8.12
CA GLN A 110 -5.36 18.75 8.53
C GLN A 110 -5.92 17.88 9.66
N THR A 111 -6.58 18.49 10.65
CA THR A 111 -7.16 17.77 11.79
C THR A 111 -8.31 16.85 11.35
N LYS A 112 -9.21 17.35 10.51
CA LYS A 112 -10.34 16.57 9.98
C LYS A 112 -9.88 15.48 9.02
N GLY A 113 -8.98 15.83 8.11
CA GLY A 113 -8.44 14.93 7.10
C GLY A 113 -7.58 13.80 7.68
N ARG A 114 -6.85 14.06 8.78
CA ARG A 114 -6.11 13.03 9.52
C ARG A 114 -6.98 11.85 9.94
N ALA A 115 -8.22 12.10 10.38
CA ALA A 115 -9.12 11.02 10.78
C ALA A 115 -9.57 10.17 9.58
N ALA A 116 -9.81 10.80 8.43
CA ALA A 116 -10.19 10.11 7.21
C ALA A 116 -9.02 9.25 6.67
N VAL A 117 -7.85 9.85 6.50
CA VAL A 117 -6.66 9.15 6.01
C VAL A 117 -6.28 7.97 6.90
N ARG A 118 -6.30 8.14 8.23
CA ARG A 118 -6.03 7.02 9.16
C ARG A 118 -7.00 5.87 9.04
N ARG A 119 -8.28 6.14 8.75
CA ARG A 119 -9.28 5.07 8.57
C ARG A 119 -9.00 4.27 7.31
N ILE A 120 -8.69 4.94 6.21
CA ILE A 120 -8.39 4.28 4.93
C ILE A 120 -7.07 3.50 5.04
N ARG A 121 -6.04 4.05 5.70
CA ARG A 121 -4.78 3.33 5.95
C ARG A 121 -5.01 2.03 6.72
N ARG A 122 -5.83 2.06 7.78
CA ARG A 122 -6.19 0.86 8.54
C ARG A 122 -6.88 -0.19 7.67
N PHE A 123 -7.83 0.23 6.83
CA PHE A 123 -8.48 -0.66 5.87
C PHE A 123 -7.46 -1.34 4.94
N VAL A 124 -6.52 -0.58 4.36
CA VAL A 124 -5.49 -1.12 3.48
C VAL A 124 -4.56 -2.09 4.20
N THR A 125 -4.17 -1.81 5.46
CA THR A 125 -3.19 -2.62 6.19
C THR A 125 -3.78 -3.82 6.93
N VAL A 126 -4.99 -3.70 7.49
CA VAL A 126 -5.58 -4.73 8.37
C VAL A 126 -6.44 -5.70 7.56
N ASP A 127 -7.34 -5.19 6.74
CA ASP A 127 -8.32 -6.03 6.04
C ASP A 127 -7.68 -6.78 4.86
N ASN A 128 -6.55 -6.29 4.34
CA ASN A 128 -5.82 -6.97 3.27
C ASN A 128 -4.87 -8.07 3.77
N GLN A 129 -4.49 -8.02 5.05
CA GLN A 129 -3.56 -8.99 5.64
C GLN A 129 -4.17 -10.41 5.63
N GLN A 130 -5.43 -10.52 6.04
CA GLN A 130 -6.16 -11.79 6.02
C GLN A 130 -6.23 -12.40 4.61
N MET A 131 -6.50 -11.57 3.59
CA MET A 131 -6.57 -12.04 2.20
C MET A 131 -5.21 -12.54 1.68
N LYS A 132 -4.10 -11.90 2.07
CA LYS A 132 -2.75 -12.38 1.74
C LYS A 132 -2.46 -13.72 2.37
N GLU A 133 -2.79 -13.88 3.65
CA GLU A 133 -2.59 -15.14 4.38
C GLU A 133 -3.42 -16.27 3.79
N ASP A 134 -4.68 -16.01 3.42
CA ASP A 134 -5.54 -17.01 2.81
C ASP A 134 -5.08 -17.37 1.38
N MET A 135 -4.55 -16.40 0.63
CA MET A 135 -3.90 -16.67 -0.66
C MET A 135 -2.63 -17.52 -0.55
N GLU A 136 -1.83 -17.29 0.49
CA GLU A 136 -0.60 -18.05 0.74
C GLU A 136 -0.93 -19.51 1.07
N LYS A 137 -1.87 -19.74 2.00
CA LYS A 137 -2.38 -21.09 2.32
C LYS A 137 -2.94 -21.82 1.11
N MET A 138 -3.61 -21.10 0.20
CA MET A 138 -4.17 -21.67 -1.00
C MET A 138 -3.09 -22.14 -1.99
N LYS A 139 -2.01 -21.37 -2.14
CA LYS A 139 -0.86 -21.78 -2.95
C LYS A 139 -0.17 -23.01 -2.37
N GLU A 140 0.05 -23.03 -1.05
CA GLU A 140 0.59 -24.20 -0.35
C GLU A 140 -0.29 -25.44 -0.56
N GLY A 141 -1.63 -25.29 -0.48
CA GLY A 141 -2.57 -26.38 -0.74
C GLY A 141 -2.48 -26.93 -2.17
N LEU A 142 -2.31 -26.06 -3.18
CA LEU A 142 -2.13 -26.48 -4.57
C LEU A 142 -0.82 -27.24 -4.77
N GLU A 143 0.28 -26.78 -4.18
CA GLU A 143 1.57 -27.48 -4.23
C GLU A 143 1.49 -28.87 -3.60
N ILE A 144 0.82 -29.01 -2.44
CA ILE A 144 0.59 -30.30 -1.78
C ILE A 144 -0.26 -31.22 -2.66
N MET A 145 -1.32 -30.70 -3.30
CA MET A 145 -2.16 -31.49 -4.22
C MET A 145 -1.38 -32.00 -5.42
N ASP A 146 -0.48 -31.18 -5.98
CA ASP A 146 0.36 -31.58 -7.11
C ASP A 146 1.34 -32.69 -6.70
N VAL A 147 1.98 -32.56 -5.53
CA VAL A 147 2.83 -33.62 -4.96
C VAL A 147 2.05 -34.92 -4.77
N ALA A 148 0.87 -34.87 -4.14
CA ALA A 148 0.03 -36.04 -3.94
C ALA A 148 -0.42 -36.69 -5.27
N ARG A 149 -0.76 -35.87 -6.27
CA ARG A 149 -1.13 -36.36 -7.61
C ARG A 149 0.04 -37.07 -8.28
N HIS A 150 1.25 -36.54 -8.12
CA HIS A 150 2.47 -37.17 -8.62
C HIS A 150 2.73 -38.53 -7.95
N GLU A 151 2.66 -38.59 -6.63
CA GLU A 151 2.84 -39.84 -5.88
C GLU A 151 1.84 -40.92 -6.30
N VAL A 152 0.56 -40.56 -6.48
CA VAL A 152 -0.48 -41.49 -6.96
C VAL A 152 -0.22 -41.95 -8.39
N ARG A 153 0.25 -41.06 -9.28
CA ARG A 153 0.64 -41.43 -10.66
C ARG A 153 1.80 -42.41 -10.67
N ASP A 154 2.81 -42.20 -9.82
CA ASP A 154 4.00 -43.04 -9.75
C ASP A 154 3.68 -44.42 -9.16
N LEU A 155 2.85 -44.48 -8.10
CA LEU A 155 2.32 -45.74 -7.58
C LEU A 155 1.54 -46.53 -8.64
N ARG A 156 0.68 -45.85 -9.40
CA ARG A 156 -0.07 -46.47 -10.49
C ARG A 156 0.85 -47.01 -11.59
N ARG A 157 1.89 -46.26 -11.99
CA ARG A 157 2.88 -46.72 -12.97
C ARG A 157 3.62 -47.97 -12.47
N SER A 158 4.06 -47.99 -11.22
CA SER A 158 4.73 -49.13 -10.59
C SER A 158 3.87 -50.41 -10.58
N CYS A 159 2.59 -50.29 -10.23
CA CYS A 159 1.67 -51.44 -10.27
C CYS A 159 1.44 -51.99 -11.69
N PHE A 160 1.35 -51.13 -12.70
CA PHE A 160 1.18 -51.57 -14.09
C PHE A 160 2.45 -52.23 -14.67
N THR A 161 3.64 -51.77 -14.28
CA THR A 161 4.89 -52.43 -14.66
C THR A 161 5.10 -53.76 -13.94
N GLY A 162 4.59 -53.92 -12.72
CA GLY A 162 4.60 -55.19 -12.00
C GLY A 162 3.70 -56.26 -12.63
N LEU A 163 2.60 -55.85 -13.28
CA LEU A 163 1.72 -56.77 -14.02
C LEU A 163 2.26 -57.22 -15.38
N SER A 164 3.25 -56.53 -15.96
CA SER A 164 3.85 -56.93 -17.25
C SER A 164 5.00 -57.95 -17.11
N VAL A 165 5.37 -58.34 -15.89
CA VAL A 165 6.43 -59.35 -15.64
C VAL A 165 5.83 -60.73 -15.28
N VAL A 166 4.51 -60.89 -15.37
CA VAL A 166 3.80 -62.14 -15.01
C VAL A 166 2.97 -62.72 -16.18
N LEU A 167 3.31 -62.38 -17.43
CA LEU A 167 2.79 -63.06 -18.63
C LEU A 167 3.94 -63.58 -19.49
#